data_AF-A0A9Q4L735-F1
#
_entry.id   AF-A0A9Q4L735-F1
#
_cell.length_a   1.000
_cell.length_b   1.000
_cell.length_c   1.000
_cell.angle_alpha   90.00
_cell.angle_beta   90.00
_cell.angle_gamma   90.00
#
_symmetry.space_group_name_H-M   'P 1'
#
loop_
_entity.id
_entity.type
_entity.pdbx_description
1 polymer ?
#
loop_
_entity_poly.entity_id
_entity_poly.type
_entity_poly.pdbx_seq_one_letter_code
_entity_poly.pdbx_strand_id
1 'polypeptide(L)' 'MTVSKHEPESIREAADLVERDYKQVHRNLSELEDIGIIELKNDRPGQAKKPKLAYDSLEIDILFAESNGSIGSAAP' A
#
# COMPACT_ATOMS: atom_id res chain seq x y z
N MET A 1 -7.59 3.74 0.17
CA MET A 1 -6.98 2.68 0.99
C MET A 1 -7.35 1.33 0.39
N THR A 2 -6.43 0.71 -0.34
CA THR A 2 -6.73 -0.45 -1.21
C THR A 2 -6.73 -1.78 -0.46
N VAL A 3 -5.82 -1.94 0.52
CA VAL A 3 -5.68 -3.20 1.29
C VAL A 3 -6.92 -3.50 2.15
N SER A 4 -7.45 -2.53 2.90
CA SER A 4 -8.71 -2.74 3.67
C SER A 4 -9.96 -2.86 2.81
N LYS A 5 -9.97 -2.19 1.64
CA LYS A 5 -11.18 -2.12 0.80
C LYS A 5 -11.32 -3.34 -0.11
N HIS A 6 -10.21 -3.90 -0.55
CA HIS A 6 -10.19 -4.99 -1.54
C HIS A 6 -9.60 -6.29 -1.00
N GLU A 7 -9.04 -6.30 0.22
CA GLU A 7 -8.48 -7.49 0.88
C GLU A 7 -7.71 -8.42 -0.07
N PRO A 8 -6.64 -7.92 -0.74
CA PRO A 8 -5.98 -8.68 -1.78
C PRO A 8 -5.43 -10.01 -1.25
N GLU A 9 -5.60 -11.06 -2.03
CA GLU A 9 -5.21 -12.43 -1.71
C GLU A 9 -3.72 -12.67 -1.95
N SER A 10 -2.98 -11.66 -2.44
CA SER A 10 -1.53 -11.70 -2.56
C SER A 10 -0.90 -10.32 -2.74
N ILE A 11 0.41 -10.22 -2.53
CA ILE A 11 1.21 -9.03 -2.89
C ILE A 11 1.07 -8.68 -4.39
N ARG A 12 0.94 -9.69 -5.25
CA ARG A 12 0.80 -9.49 -6.69
C ARG A 12 -0.52 -8.83 -7.04
N GLU A 13 -1.61 -9.34 -6.48
CA GLU A 13 -2.94 -8.74 -6.64
C GLU A 13 -2.99 -7.34 -6.05
N ALA A 14 -2.36 -7.13 -4.89
CA ALA A 14 -2.23 -5.78 -4.32
C ALA A 14 -1.52 -4.83 -5.31
N ALA A 15 -0.51 -5.30 -6.03
CA ALA A 15 0.21 -4.51 -7.03
C ALA A 15 -0.65 -4.17 -8.25
N ASP A 16 -1.43 -5.14 -8.72
CA ASP A 16 -2.40 -4.94 -9.80
C ASP A 16 -3.48 -3.91 -9.38
N LEU A 17 -3.99 -3.99 -8.15
CA LEU A 17 -5.01 -3.07 -7.62
C LEU A 17 -4.52 -1.62 -7.42
N VAL A 18 -3.22 -1.42 -7.20
CA VAL A 18 -2.63 -0.07 -7.08
C VAL A 18 -1.92 0.39 -8.34
N GLU A 19 -1.98 -0.40 -9.42
CA GLU A 19 -1.32 -0.12 -10.70
C GLU A 19 0.17 0.21 -10.55
N ARG A 20 0.89 -0.54 -9.70
CA ARG A 20 2.34 -0.36 -9.46
C ARG A 20 3.13 -1.63 -9.70
N ASP A 21 4.44 -1.47 -9.89
CA ASP A 21 5.34 -2.60 -10.04
C ASP A 21 5.39 -3.46 -8.76
N TYR A 22 5.43 -4.78 -8.96
CA TYR A 22 5.48 -5.77 -7.90
C TYR A 22 6.61 -5.53 -6.89
N LYS A 23 7.82 -5.17 -7.35
CA LYS A 23 8.96 -4.96 -6.44
C LYS A 23 8.74 -3.78 -5.52
N GLN A 24 8.14 -2.72 -6.05
CA GLN A 24 7.81 -1.52 -5.27
C GLN A 24 6.75 -1.86 -4.22
N VAL A 25 5.71 -2.59 -4.62
CA VAL A 25 4.60 -2.96 -3.72
C VAL A 25 5.05 -3.94 -2.66
N HIS A 26 5.86 -4.94 -3.03
CA HIS A 26 6.48 -5.85 -2.07
C HIS A 26 7.29 -5.07 -1.03
N ARG A 27 8.17 -4.17 -1.45
CA ARG A 27 8.98 -3.35 -0.53
C ARG A 27 8.08 -2.55 0.41
N ASN A 28 7.07 -1.84 -0.12
CA ASN A 28 6.17 -1.04 0.70
C ASN A 28 5.39 -1.89 1.70
N LEU A 29 4.89 -3.06 1.29
CA LEU A 29 4.15 -3.96 2.19
C LEU A 29 5.07 -4.57 3.26
N SER A 30 6.32 -4.91 2.92
CA SER A 30 7.30 -5.33 3.92
C SER A 30 7.60 -4.22 4.91
N GLU A 31 7.80 -2.98 4.45
CA GLU A 31 8.00 -1.83 5.35
C GLU A 31 6.80 -1.59 6.27
N LEU A 32 5.57 -1.74 5.74
CA LEU A 32 4.33 -1.64 6.52
C LEU A 32 4.19 -2.79 7.55
N GLU A 33 4.69 -3.98 7.23
CA GLU A 33 4.74 -5.12 8.16
C GLU A 33 5.77 -4.89 9.26
N ASP A 34 6.96 -4.38 8.91
CA ASP A 34 8.05 -4.10 9.86
C ASP A 34 7.65 -3.06 10.92
N ILE A 35 6.83 -2.07 10.54
CA ILE A 35 6.27 -1.08 11.48
C ILE A 35 4.97 -1.56 12.16
N GLY A 36 4.49 -2.76 11.82
CA GLY A 36 3.32 -3.39 12.45
C GLY A 36 1.97 -2.81 12.04
N ILE A 37 1.86 -2.12 10.89
CA ILE A 37 0.57 -1.65 10.36
C ILE A 37 -0.20 -2.80 9.71
N ILE A 38 0.50 -3.69 9.02
CA ILE A 38 -0.07 -4.87 8.37
C ILE A 38 0.65 -6.15 8.80
N GLU A 39 0.06 -7.29 8.51
CA GLU A 39 0.64 -8.61 8.66
C GLU A 39 0.55 -9.35 7.32
N LEU A 40 1.62 -10.04 6.91
CA LEU A 40 1.62 -10.89 5.73
C LEU A 40 1.33 -12.34 6.14
N LYS A 41 0.05 -12.73 6.12
CA LYS A 41 -0.41 -14.08 6.51
C LYS A 41 -0.63 -14.99 5.31
N ASN A 42 -0.35 -16.28 5.47
CA ASN A 42 -0.74 -17.32 4.54
C ASN A 42 -1.71 -18.29 5.23
N ASP A 43 -2.83 -18.62 4.60
CA ASP A 43 -3.82 -19.52 5.21
C ASP A 43 -3.31 -20.97 5.23
N ARG A 44 -2.39 -21.31 4.33
CA ARG A 44 -1.73 -22.63 4.25
C ARG A 44 -0.23 -22.51 3.98
N PRO A 45 0.60 -23.47 4.45
CA PRO A 45 2.01 -23.54 4.07
C PRO A 45 2.17 -23.61 2.55
N GLY A 46 3.03 -22.76 1.98
CA GLY A 46 3.28 -22.67 0.54
C GLY A 46 2.29 -21.81 -0.26
N GLN A 47 1.24 -21.26 0.37
CA GLN A 47 0.35 -20.29 -0.27
C GLN A 47 0.99 -18.90 -0.32
N ALA A 48 0.55 -18.08 -1.28
CA ALA A 48 0.90 -16.67 -1.33
C ALA A 48 0.52 -15.97 -0.01
N LYS A 49 1.42 -15.11 0.46
CA LYS A 49 1.15 -14.25 1.61
C LYS A 49 0.15 -13.16 1.23
N LYS A 50 -0.86 -13.00 2.07
CA LYS A 50 -1.93 -12.02 2.01
C LYS A 50 -1.61 -10.85 2.96
N PRO A 51 -1.56 -9.61 2.46
CA PRO A 51 -1.49 -8.46 3.34
C PRO A 51 -2.83 -8.21 4.04
N LYS A 52 -2.83 -8.25 5.37
CA LYS A 52 -3.99 -7.93 6.21
C LYS A 52 -3.63 -6.82 7.18
N LEU A 53 -4.55 -5.91 7.48
CA LEU A 53 -4.29 -4.95 8.57
C LEU A 53 -4.21 -5.68 9.90
N ALA A 54 -3.29 -5.24 10.74
CA ALA A 54 -3.17 -5.72 12.12
C ALA A 54 -4.26 -5.16 13.04
N TYR A 55 -4.93 -4.07 12.61
CA TYR A 55 -5.92 -3.34 13.39
C TYR A 55 -7.23 -3.18 12.62
N ASP A 56 -8.33 -3.11 13.36
CA ASP A 56 -9.68 -2.93 12.80
C ASP A 56 -9.86 -1.54 12.14
N SER A 57 -9.05 -0.55 12.54
CA SER A 57 -9.06 0.79 11.94
C SER A 57 -7.66 1.41 11.96
N LEU A 58 -7.35 2.18 10.91
CA LEU A 58 -6.12 2.97 10.78
C LEU A 58 -6.51 4.39 10.35
N GLU A 59 -6.19 5.37 11.19
CA GLU A 59 -6.36 6.80 10.89
C GLU A 59 -4.98 7.40 10.57
N ILE A 60 -4.85 8.09 9.44
CA ILE A 60 -3.60 8.69 8.99
C ILE A 60 -3.84 10.17 8.72
N ASP A 61 -3.25 11.02 9.56
CA ASP A 61 -3.20 12.46 9.33
C ASP A 61 -1.97 12.82 8.49
N ILE A 62 -2.19 13.13 7.22
CA ILE A 62 -1.13 13.59 6.32
C ILE A 62 -1.20 15.10 6.20
N LEU A 63 -0.21 15.78 6.78
CA LEU A 63 -0.05 17.22 6.63
C LEU A 63 0.74 17.50 5.36
N PHE A 64 0.08 18.07 4.34
CA PHE A 64 0.76 18.58 3.16
C PHE A 64 1.24 20.01 3.46
N ALA A 65 2.56 20.22 3.46
CA ALA A 65 3.09 21.57 3.36
C ALA A 65 2.81 22.09 1.94
N GLU A 66 2.21 23.28 1.81
CA GLU A 66 2.03 23.92 0.50
C GLU A 66 3.40 24.15 -0.13
N SER A 67 3.73 23.36 -1.15
CA SER A 67 4.85 23.66 -2.02
C SER A 67 4.47 24.90 -2.83
N ASN A 68 5.06 26.06 -2.50
CA ASN A 68 4.88 27.31 -3.24
C ASN A 68 5.09 27.05 -4.74
N GLY A 69 4.01 27.18 -5.49
CA GLY A 69 3.92 26.75 -6.88
C GLY A 69 4.85 27.49 -7.84
N SER A 70 5.48 26.71 -8.71
CA SER A 70 5.84 27.12 -10.07
C SER A 70 5.56 25.95 -11.01
N ILE A 71 4.28 25.72 -11.29
CA ILE A 71 3.88 24.96 -12.48
C ILE A 71 3.77 26.00 -13.58
N GLY A 72 4.82 26.12 -14.40
CA GLY A 72 4.83 26.96 -15.58
C GLY A 72 3.75 26.47 -16.54
N SER A 73 2.67 27.23 -16.64
CA SER A 73 1.74 27.14 -17.77
C SER A 73 2.46 27.67 -19.00
N ALA A 74 2.80 26.79 -19.93
CA ALA A 74 3.15 27.14 -21.30
C ALA A 74 2.01 26.68 -22.21
N ALA A 75 1.19 27.64 -22.63
CA ALA A 75 0.39 27.66 -23.86
C ALA A 75 0.30 29.15 -24.25
N PRO A 76 0.22 29.53 -25.54
CA PRO A 76 -0.43 28.82 -26.64
C PRO A 76 0.51 28.19 -27.69
#